data_AF-A0A9Q0EV12-F1
#
_entry.id   AF-A0A9Q0EV12-F1
#
_cell.length_a   1.000
_cell.length_b   1.000
_cell.length_c   1.000
_cell.angle_alpha   90.00
_cell.angle_beta   90.00
_cell.angle_gamma   90.00
#
_symmetry.space_group_name_H-M   'P 1'
#
loop_
_entity.id
_entity.type
_entity.pdbx_description
1 polymer ?
#
loop_
_entity_poly.entity_id
_entity_poly.type
_entity_poly.pdbx_seq_one_letter_code
_entity_poly.pdbx_strand_id
1 'polypeptide(L)'
;MLKYKGTVTIGDLFNSSTWDHVYIKLFGTEGTSERTSLSTGLFYLCSGSVLTFEVNCTESIGKLVQIELDKTRHFLVPQNKWLPAKVEVDSPEGEKYHFPIYHWFTNDDVLTFSEGTVLPKNFPVTDDQVFLPDGNSLTEEMKSGNIFLCDYKILDGLDANKINGKQQYLMAPLVLLHQTQSQLKPIAIQLDAHLLRTHLLAEVFSVSLLRNLPMVHPLYKLLVPHTRYTIEINLLARDLLISEDGIFKKFDYGSWMPNAPLSIQQPPPTTRGASDHDSFLNSLPDINATVNVMAALWLLSNQSSDFVPLGQYPEEHFSELIPCEHIKVFQAELGRLSAFIKDRNIDLKIPYTYLDPELLENSIAI
;
A
#
# COMPACT_ATOMS: atom_id res chain seq x y z
N MET A 1 -3.08 25.52 -30.85
CA MET A 1 -3.11 25.05 -29.46
C MET A 1 -4.31 24.15 -29.28
N LEU A 2 -4.05 22.89 -28.97
CA LEU A 2 -5.04 21.91 -28.55
C LEU A 2 -5.20 22.00 -27.03
N LYS A 3 -6.41 21.69 -26.53
CA LYS A 3 -6.76 21.78 -25.11
C LYS A 3 -7.16 20.42 -24.56
N TYR A 4 -6.32 19.86 -23.71
CA TYR A 4 -6.69 18.76 -22.84
C TYR A 4 -7.34 19.36 -21.59
N LYS A 5 -8.58 19.00 -21.29
CA LYS A 5 -9.27 19.45 -20.08
C LYS A 5 -9.24 18.34 -19.06
N GLY A 6 -9.23 18.65 -17.77
CA GLY A 6 -9.27 17.59 -16.77
C GLY A 6 -9.83 18.01 -15.44
N THR A 7 -10.03 17.00 -14.60
CA THR A 7 -10.47 17.13 -13.21
C THR A 7 -9.54 16.34 -12.30
N VAL A 8 -9.15 16.92 -11.17
CA VAL A 8 -8.52 16.19 -10.06
C VAL A 8 -9.51 16.10 -8.91
N THR A 9 -9.87 14.89 -8.52
CA THR A 9 -10.68 14.63 -7.32
C THR A 9 -9.74 14.43 -6.13
N ILE A 10 -9.93 15.19 -5.05
CA ILE A 10 -9.21 15.02 -3.80
C ILE A 10 -9.95 14.00 -2.92
N GLY A 11 -9.21 13.12 -2.26
CA GLY A 11 -9.77 12.15 -1.32
C GLY A 11 -10.51 12.83 -0.17
N ASP A 12 -11.49 12.13 0.39
CA ASP A 12 -12.33 12.56 1.51
C ASP A 12 -11.66 12.34 2.89
N LEU A 13 -10.59 11.56 2.95
CA LEU A 13 -9.83 11.30 4.18
C LEU A 13 -9.32 12.57 4.87
N PHE A 14 -9.21 12.49 6.20
CA PHE A 14 -8.68 13.58 7.03
C PHE A 14 -7.25 13.96 6.60
N ASN A 15 -6.96 15.26 6.55
CA ASN A 15 -5.70 15.84 6.04
C ASN A 15 -5.33 15.50 4.57
N SER A 16 -6.27 15.09 3.71
CA SER A 16 -6.03 14.93 2.25
C SER A 16 -5.70 16.23 1.50
N SER A 17 -5.91 17.38 2.13
CA SER A 17 -5.91 18.71 1.53
C SER A 17 -4.53 19.35 1.47
N THR A 18 -4.20 20.05 0.37
CA THR A 18 -2.90 20.70 0.19
C THR A 18 -2.96 22.22 0.02
N TRP A 19 -1.85 22.85 0.43
CA TRP A 19 -1.53 24.28 0.30
C TRP A 19 -0.20 24.51 -0.43
N ASP A 20 0.50 23.42 -0.77
CA ASP A 20 1.68 23.42 -1.63
C ASP A 20 1.30 23.65 -3.11
N HIS A 21 2.27 24.04 -3.93
CA HIS A 21 2.05 24.13 -5.37
C HIS A 21 1.92 22.74 -5.97
N VAL A 22 0.89 22.53 -6.81
CA VAL A 22 0.69 21.26 -7.50
C VAL A 22 0.69 21.48 -9.00
N TYR A 23 1.42 20.61 -9.70
CA TYR A 23 1.56 20.63 -11.16
C TYR A 23 1.21 19.27 -11.76
N ILE A 24 0.82 19.29 -13.03
CA ILE A 24 0.60 18.11 -13.86
C ILE A 24 1.42 18.20 -15.15
N LYS A 25 1.91 17.06 -15.63
CA LYS A 25 2.43 16.89 -16.98
C LYS A 25 1.81 15.65 -17.62
N LEU A 26 1.38 15.77 -18.87
CA LEU A 26 0.70 14.72 -19.63
C LEU A 26 1.68 14.01 -20.57
N PHE A 27 1.61 12.69 -20.65
CA PHE A 27 2.43 11.86 -21.54
C PHE A 27 1.51 11.02 -22.42
N GLY A 28 1.67 11.14 -23.74
CA GLY A 28 0.94 10.35 -24.72
C GLY A 28 1.87 9.54 -25.63
N THR A 29 1.28 8.86 -26.61
CA THR A 29 2.00 7.99 -27.56
C THR A 29 2.93 8.75 -28.51
N GLU A 30 2.66 10.03 -28.77
CA GLU A 30 3.33 10.83 -29.80
C GLU A 30 4.03 12.08 -29.23
N GLY A 31 3.81 12.42 -27.95
CA GLY A 31 4.51 13.53 -27.30
C GLY A 31 4.21 13.67 -25.80
N THR A 32 4.65 14.79 -25.22
CA THR A 32 4.38 15.17 -23.82
C THR A 32 3.98 16.63 -23.73
N SER A 33 3.08 16.99 -22.81
CA SER A 33 2.78 18.39 -22.53
C SER A 33 3.91 19.11 -21.80
N GLU A 34 3.80 20.43 -21.70
CA GLU A 34 4.54 21.20 -20.69
C GLU A 34 3.98 20.98 -19.27
N ARG A 35 4.82 21.22 -18.26
CA ARG A 35 4.47 21.15 -16.83
C ARG A 35 3.52 22.30 -16.47
N THR A 36 2.25 21.96 -16.24
CA THR A 36 1.15 22.92 -16.07
C THR A 36 0.75 23.02 -14.60
N SER A 37 0.55 24.24 -14.07
CA SER A 37 0.13 24.46 -12.68
C SER A 37 -1.36 24.13 -12.51
N LEU A 38 -1.67 23.24 -11.56
CA LEU A 38 -3.04 23.00 -11.10
C LEU A 38 -3.44 24.06 -10.08
N SER A 39 -2.55 24.39 -9.15
CA SER A 39 -2.76 25.51 -8.22
C SER A 39 -2.74 26.84 -8.98
N THR A 40 -3.84 27.59 -8.96
CA THR A 40 -3.92 28.96 -9.50
C THR A 40 -4.43 29.93 -8.43
N GLY A 41 -3.64 30.92 -8.05
CA GLY A 41 -4.00 31.90 -7.01
C GLY A 41 -4.17 31.30 -5.61
N LEU A 42 -5.09 31.86 -4.82
CA LEU A 42 -5.38 31.47 -3.43
C LEU A 42 -6.32 30.24 -3.31
N PHE A 43 -6.49 29.45 -4.38
CA PHE A 43 -7.44 28.33 -4.38
C PHE A 43 -6.81 27.08 -3.74
N TYR A 44 -7.38 26.68 -2.60
CA TYR A 44 -6.95 25.52 -1.83
C TYR A 44 -7.51 24.21 -2.40
N LEU A 45 -6.67 23.17 -2.43
CA LEU A 45 -7.10 21.81 -2.79
C LEU A 45 -7.69 21.12 -1.56
N CYS A 46 -8.98 21.34 -1.32
CA CYS A 46 -9.70 20.84 -0.15
C CYS A 46 -10.11 19.36 -0.27
N SER A 47 -10.26 18.69 0.88
CA SER A 47 -10.79 17.32 0.99
C SER A 47 -12.14 17.17 0.31
N GLY A 48 -12.35 16.06 -0.42
CA GLY A 48 -13.57 15.78 -1.18
C GLY A 48 -13.89 16.75 -2.32
N SER A 49 -13.01 17.71 -2.65
CA SER A 49 -13.24 18.66 -3.73
C SER A 49 -12.81 18.11 -5.10
N VAL A 50 -13.36 18.70 -6.17
CA VAL A 50 -12.95 18.43 -7.55
C VAL A 50 -12.47 19.74 -8.17
N LEU A 51 -11.18 19.79 -8.55
CA LEU A 51 -10.58 20.92 -9.26
C LEU A 51 -10.57 20.66 -10.77
N THR A 52 -11.05 21.61 -11.57
CA THR A 52 -10.89 21.59 -13.04
C THR A 52 -9.60 22.27 -13.48
N PHE A 53 -9.00 21.79 -14.58
CA PHE A 53 -7.81 22.37 -15.19
C PHE A 53 -7.82 22.25 -16.73
N GLU A 54 -6.99 23.05 -17.41
CA GLU A 54 -6.73 22.93 -18.85
C GLU A 54 -5.22 22.91 -19.12
N VAL A 55 -4.74 21.88 -19.83
CA VAL A 55 -3.37 21.78 -20.36
C VAL A 55 -3.41 22.16 -21.85
N ASN A 56 -2.56 23.11 -22.24
CA ASN A 56 -2.47 23.60 -23.62
C ASN A 56 -1.25 22.97 -24.31
N CYS A 57 -1.47 22.25 -25.40
CA CYS A 57 -0.42 21.69 -26.24
C CYS A 57 -0.34 22.44 -27.58
N THR A 58 0.85 22.52 -28.18
CA THR A 58 1.05 23.09 -29.53
C THR A 58 0.42 22.19 -30.58
N GLU A 59 0.75 20.90 -30.51
CA GLU A 59 0.35 19.79 -31.38
C GLU A 59 -0.37 18.71 -30.53
N SER A 60 -0.88 17.63 -31.17
CA SER A 60 -1.48 16.52 -30.40
C SER A 60 -0.37 15.64 -29.84
N ILE A 61 -0.56 15.12 -28.63
CA ILE A 61 0.41 14.20 -27.99
C ILE A 61 0.04 12.72 -28.20
N GLY A 62 -0.94 12.45 -29.08
CA GLY A 62 -1.47 11.12 -29.33
C GLY A 62 -2.33 10.63 -28.17
N LYS A 63 -2.46 9.31 -28.02
CA LYS A 63 -3.22 8.70 -26.93
C LYS A 63 -2.51 8.90 -25.60
N LEU A 64 -3.21 9.43 -24.60
CA LEU A 64 -2.66 9.56 -23.24
C LEU A 64 -2.41 8.17 -22.63
N VAL A 65 -1.23 8.01 -22.02
CA VAL A 65 -0.80 6.74 -21.40
C VAL A 65 -0.37 6.90 -19.94
N GLN A 66 0.06 8.09 -19.55
CA GLN A 66 0.59 8.37 -18.21
C GLN A 66 0.46 9.86 -17.89
N ILE A 67 0.30 10.19 -16.61
CA ILE A 67 0.50 11.54 -16.09
C ILE A 67 1.63 11.55 -15.06
N GLU A 68 2.25 12.70 -14.90
CA GLU A 68 3.15 13.03 -13.81
C GLU A 68 2.47 14.09 -12.95
N LEU A 69 2.41 13.85 -11.65
CA LEU A 69 1.95 14.79 -10.64
C LEU A 69 3.13 15.18 -9.76
N ASP A 70 3.24 16.46 -9.49
CA ASP A 70 4.36 17.09 -8.79
C ASP A 70 3.78 18.01 -7.73
N LYS A 71 4.11 17.75 -6.46
CA LYS A 71 3.84 18.65 -5.33
C LYS A 71 5.14 19.36 -4.96
N THR A 72 5.24 20.66 -5.23
CA THR A 72 6.38 21.49 -4.82
C THR A 72 6.01 22.34 -3.60
N ARG A 73 6.81 22.31 -2.54
CA ARG A 73 6.51 22.98 -1.27
C ARG A 73 6.32 24.49 -1.41
N HIS A 74 5.22 25.03 -0.87
CA HIS A 74 4.99 26.46 -0.79
C HIS A 74 5.69 27.07 0.45
N PHE A 75 6.58 28.03 0.24
CA PHE A 75 7.52 28.53 1.26
C PHE A 75 6.85 29.10 2.53
N LEU A 76 5.67 29.71 2.40
CA LEU A 76 5.00 30.42 3.51
C LEU A 76 4.04 29.56 4.34
N VAL A 77 3.89 28.26 4.05
CA VAL A 77 2.97 27.36 4.79
C VAL A 77 3.71 26.24 5.52
N PRO A 78 3.15 25.71 6.61
CA PRO A 78 3.57 24.43 7.17
C PRO A 78 3.42 23.33 6.12
N GLN A 79 4.38 22.39 6.10
CA GLN A 79 4.31 21.22 5.21
C GLN A 79 3.03 20.43 5.49
N ASN A 80 2.25 20.15 4.44
CA ASN A 80 1.12 19.25 4.51
C ASN A 80 1.24 18.08 3.52
N LYS A 81 0.42 17.06 3.79
CA LYS A 81 0.27 15.90 2.92
C LYS A 81 -0.85 16.18 1.92
N TRP A 82 -0.84 15.48 0.79
CA TRP A 82 -1.87 15.59 -0.24
C TRP A 82 -2.31 14.19 -0.66
N LEU A 83 -3.62 13.97 -0.76
CA LEU A 83 -4.19 12.71 -1.27
C LEU A 83 -5.17 13.01 -2.42
N PRO A 84 -4.69 13.12 -3.67
CA PRO A 84 -5.56 12.98 -4.83
C PRO A 84 -6.12 11.54 -4.87
N ALA A 85 -7.42 11.42 -5.10
CA ALA A 85 -8.08 10.15 -5.35
C ALA A 85 -7.87 9.72 -6.82
N LYS A 86 -8.24 10.58 -7.77
CA LYS A 86 -8.12 10.34 -9.21
C LYS A 86 -7.85 11.63 -9.99
N VAL A 87 -7.28 11.49 -11.19
CA VAL A 87 -7.27 12.50 -12.25
C VAL A 87 -8.04 11.95 -13.45
N GLU A 88 -8.86 12.78 -14.09
CA GLU A 88 -9.54 12.44 -15.33
C GLU A 88 -9.24 13.50 -16.38
N VAL A 89 -9.07 13.10 -17.64
CA VAL A 89 -8.68 13.99 -18.73
C VAL A 89 -9.55 13.74 -19.97
N ASP A 90 -10.22 14.79 -20.43
CA ASP A 90 -10.85 14.91 -21.74
C ASP A 90 -9.82 15.41 -22.76
N SER A 91 -9.60 14.64 -23.82
CA SER A 91 -8.76 15.05 -24.95
C SER A 91 -9.49 15.97 -25.95
N PRO A 92 -8.77 16.81 -26.72
CA PRO A 92 -9.30 17.54 -27.86
C PRO A 92 -10.04 16.64 -28.87
N GLU A 93 -9.57 15.40 -29.01
CA GLU A 93 -10.08 14.35 -29.90
C GLU A 93 -11.35 13.67 -29.36
N GLY A 94 -11.75 13.96 -28.12
CA GLY A 94 -12.98 13.45 -27.49
C GLY A 94 -12.84 12.13 -26.73
N GLU A 95 -11.65 11.52 -26.69
CA GLU A 95 -11.36 10.40 -25.80
C GLU A 95 -11.23 10.86 -24.34
N LYS A 96 -11.73 10.05 -23.42
CA LYS A 96 -11.63 10.22 -21.96
C LYS A 96 -10.60 9.26 -21.40
N TYR A 97 -9.80 9.75 -20.46
CA TYR A 97 -8.76 8.99 -19.77
C TYR A 97 -8.89 9.15 -18.25
N HIS A 98 -8.64 8.08 -17.51
CA HIS A 98 -8.84 7.99 -16.06
C HIS A 98 -7.57 7.47 -15.39
N PHE A 99 -7.05 8.21 -14.42
CA PHE A 99 -5.81 7.92 -13.69
C PHE A 99 -6.15 7.78 -12.21
N PRO A 100 -6.29 6.55 -11.68
CA PRO A 100 -6.46 6.33 -10.24
C PRO A 100 -5.13 6.63 -9.55
N ILE A 101 -5.15 7.48 -8.52
CA ILE A 101 -3.93 7.95 -7.84
C ILE A 101 -3.84 7.34 -6.44
N TYR A 102 -4.81 7.66 -5.57
CA TYR A 102 -4.92 7.21 -4.17
C TYR A 102 -3.59 7.18 -3.39
N HIS A 103 -2.66 8.10 -3.71
CA HIS A 103 -1.31 8.12 -3.18
C HIS A 103 -1.05 9.38 -2.34
N TRP A 104 -0.41 9.20 -1.19
CA TRP A 104 -0.03 10.32 -0.31
C TRP A 104 1.26 10.98 -0.79
N PHE A 105 1.17 12.20 -1.29
CA PHE A 105 2.33 13.08 -1.47
C PHE A 105 2.62 13.77 -0.14
N THR A 106 3.89 13.96 0.18
CA THR A 106 4.37 14.41 1.49
C THR A 106 5.41 15.52 1.38
N ASN A 107 6.46 15.34 0.57
CA ASN A 107 7.56 16.28 0.38
C ASN A 107 7.46 16.97 -0.99
N ASP A 108 8.61 17.33 -1.57
CA ASP A 108 8.76 17.71 -2.98
C ASP A 108 8.70 16.44 -3.87
N ASP A 109 7.57 15.74 -3.81
CA ASP A 109 7.37 14.43 -4.43
C ASP A 109 6.86 14.58 -5.88
N VAL A 110 7.59 13.98 -6.83
CA VAL A 110 7.20 13.86 -8.25
C VAL A 110 6.91 12.39 -8.55
N LEU A 111 5.67 12.07 -8.93
CA LEU A 111 5.19 10.69 -9.09
C LEU A 111 4.41 10.53 -10.41
N THR A 112 4.61 9.39 -11.06
CA THR A 112 4.00 9.06 -12.35
C THR A 112 2.92 7.98 -12.21
N PHE A 113 1.77 8.21 -12.84
CA PHE A 113 0.60 7.32 -12.78
C PHE A 113 0.17 6.94 -14.19
N SER A 114 0.13 5.65 -14.49
CA SER A 114 -0.37 5.12 -15.75
C SER A 114 -1.89 5.29 -15.85
N GLU A 115 -2.40 5.29 -17.08
CA GLU A 115 -3.84 5.31 -17.33
C GLU A 115 -4.48 3.99 -16.87
N GLY A 116 -5.53 4.08 -16.04
CA GLY A 116 -6.11 2.95 -15.31
C GLY A 116 -6.88 1.94 -16.17
N THR A 117 -7.11 2.25 -17.45
CA THR A 117 -7.73 1.36 -18.43
C THR A 117 -6.72 0.71 -19.37
N VAL A 118 -5.41 0.92 -19.16
CA VAL A 118 -4.32 0.36 -19.96
C VAL A 118 -3.37 -0.48 -19.09
N LEU A 119 -3.14 -1.74 -19.47
CA LEU A 119 -2.19 -2.61 -18.78
C LEU A 119 -0.73 -2.17 -19.00
N PRO A 120 0.19 -2.48 -18.06
CA PRO A 120 1.62 -2.24 -18.26
C PRO A 120 2.12 -2.87 -19.56
N LYS A 121 3.01 -2.18 -20.29
CA LYS A 121 3.56 -2.65 -21.58
C LYS A 121 4.32 -3.99 -21.47
N ASN A 122 4.78 -4.33 -20.27
CA ASN A 122 5.40 -5.60 -19.91
C ASN A 122 4.40 -6.67 -19.43
N PHE A 123 3.09 -6.46 -19.58
CA PHE A 123 2.01 -7.40 -19.23
C PHE A 123 0.94 -7.48 -20.35
N PRO A 124 1.28 -8.08 -21.50
CA PRO A 124 0.43 -8.09 -22.69
C PRO A 124 -0.69 -9.14 -22.59
N VAL A 125 -1.57 -9.01 -21.59
CA VAL A 125 -2.77 -9.83 -21.42
C VAL A 125 -3.85 -9.38 -22.41
N THR A 126 -4.49 -10.33 -23.08
CA THR A 126 -5.51 -10.11 -24.11
C THR A 126 -6.82 -10.82 -23.75
N ASP A 127 -7.93 -10.44 -24.40
CA ASP A 127 -9.27 -10.95 -24.10
C ASP A 127 -9.39 -12.50 -24.17
N ASP A 128 -8.64 -13.14 -25.06
CA ASP A 128 -8.58 -14.61 -25.21
C ASP A 128 -7.85 -15.33 -24.07
N GLN A 129 -7.12 -14.59 -23.22
CA GLN A 129 -6.33 -15.15 -22.11
C GLN A 129 -7.04 -15.07 -20.76
N VAL A 130 -8.17 -14.33 -20.67
CA VAL A 130 -8.90 -14.06 -19.42
C VAL A 130 -10.32 -14.62 -19.48
N PHE A 131 -10.84 -15.09 -18.35
CA PHE A 131 -12.23 -15.52 -18.24
C PHE A 131 -13.05 -14.47 -17.49
N LEU A 132 -13.72 -13.59 -18.25
CA LEU A 132 -14.57 -12.53 -17.72
C LEU A 132 -16.05 -12.98 -17.70
N PRO A 133 -16.85 -12.58 -16.70
CA PRO A 133 -18.29 -12.82 -16.68
C PRO A 133 -19.01 -12.18 -17.87
N ASP A 134 -20.20 -12.68 -18.16
CA ASP A 134 -21.23 -12.09 -19.02
C ASP A 134 -20.84 -11.78 -20.50
N GLY A 135 -19.60 -12.07 -20.90
CA GLY A 135 -19.11 -11.92 -22.28
C GLY A 135 -18.49 -10.56 -22.60
N ASN A 136 -18.25 -9.72 -21.59
CA ASN A 136 -17.62 -8.40 -21.75
C ASN A 136 -16.12 -8.54 -22.10
N SER A 137 -15.57 -7.55 -22.81
CA SER A 137 -14.11 -7.47 -23.04
C SER A 137 -13.36 -6.95 -21.81
N LEU A 138 -12.06 -7.26 -21.73
CA LEU A 138 -11.15 -6.75 -20.72
C LEU A 138 -11.10 -5.22 -20.75
N THR A 139 -11.17 -4.63 -21.95
CA THR A 139 -11.23 -3.17 -22.13
C THR A 139 -12.49 -2.55 -21.52
N GLU A 140 -13.63 -3.24 -21.54
CA GLU A 140 -14.89 -2.76 -20.94
C GLU A 140 -14.92 -2.95 -19.43
N GLU A 141 -14.41 -4.07 -18.91
CA GLU A 141 -14.26 -4.31 -17.47
C GLU A 141 -13.24 -3.34 -16.83
N MET A 142 -12.14 -3.03 -17.52
CA MET A 142 -11.18 -2.01 -17.11
C MET A 142 -11.81 -0.60 -17.06
N LYS A 143 -12.55 -0.20 -18.11
CA LYS A 143 -13.30 1.08 -18.13
C LYS A 143 -14.40 1.15 -17.08
N SER A 144 -14.93 0.01 -16.65
CA SER A 144 -15.94 -0.09 -15.59
C SER A 144 -15.34 -0.03 -14.17
N GLY A 145 -14.01 -0.06 -14.04
CA GLY A 145 -13.32 -0.08 -12.74
C GLY A 145 -13.34 -1.44 -12.04
N ASN A 146 -13.68 -2.52 -12.75
CA ASN A 146 -13.76 -3.88 -12.20
C ASN A 146 -12.43 -4.63 -12.24
N ILE A 147 -11.37 -4.04 -12.82
CA ILE A 147 -10.06 -4.68 -13.00
C ILE A 147 -9.03 -4.01 -12.12
N PHE A 148 -8.29 -4.82 -11.36
CA PHE A 148 -7.29 -4.38 -10.39
C PHE A 148 -5.94 -5.07 -10.68
N LEU A 149 -4.85 -4.34 -10.49
CA LEU A 149 -3.49 -4.83 -10.72
C LEU A 149 -2.69 -4.76 -9.42
N CYS A 150 -2.12 -5.88 -8.99
CA CYS A 150 -1.02 -5.88 -8.04
C CYS A 150 0.30 -5.94 -8.84
N ASP A 151 0.86 -4.77 -9.13
CA ASP A 151 2.24 -4.63 -9.60
C ASP A 151 3.17 -4.61 -8.40
N TYR A 152 4.09 -5.57 -8.35
CA TYR A 152 5.02 -5.69 -7.24
C TYR A 152 6.43 -5.18 -7.57
N LYS A 153 6.72 -4.60 -8.74
CA LYS A 153 8.05 -4.26 -9.32
C LYS A 153 9.23 -3.85 -8.41
N ILE A 154 9.01 -3.40 -7.17
CA ILE A 154 10.03 -3.11 -6.14
C ILE A 154 10.98 -4.29 -5.78
N LEU A 155 10.69 -5.49 -6.26
CA LEU A 155 11.50 -6.73 -6.14
C LEU A 155 12.50 -6.97 -7.30
N ASP A 156 12.39 -6.23 -8.39
CA ASP A 156 13.13 -6.56 -9.61
C ASP A 156 14.64 -6.45 -9.37
N GLY A 157 15.36 -7.54 -9.67
CA GLY A 157 16.80 -7.67 -9.42
C GLY A 157 17.23 -7.96 -7.97
N LEU A 158 16.35 -8.36 -7.05
CA LEU A 158 16.76 -8.76 -5.69
C LEU A 158 17.46 -10.14 -5.65
N ASP A 159 18.60 -10.22 -4.97
CA ASP A 159 19.35 -11.45 -4.75
C ASP A 159 18.58 -12.45 -3.86
N ALA A 160 18.34 -13.65 -4.38
CA ALA A 160 17.65 -14.71 -3.67
C ALA A 160 18.57 -15.53 -2.74
N ASN A 161 18.06 -15.87 -1.54
CA ASN A 161 18.82 -16.47 -0.45
C ASN A 161 19.30 -17.91 -0.72
N LYS A 162 20.19 -18.44 0.15
CA LYS A 162 20.67 -19.84 0.13
C LYS A 162 20.40 -20.55 1.45
N ILE A 163 19.34 -21.35 1.48
CA ILE A 163 18.86 -22.09 2.66
C ILE A 163 19.38 -23.52 2.61
N ASN A 164 19.98 -24.01 3.71
CA ASN A 164 20.59 -25.34 3.81
C ASN A 164 21.58 -25.66 2.65
N GLY A 165 22.23 -24.64 2.09
CA GLY A 165 23.11 -24.75 0.91
C GLY A 165 22.41 -24.80 -0.46
N LYS A 166 21.07 -24.82 -0.50
CA LYS A 166 20.26 -24.78 -1.72
C LYS A 166 19.90 -23.35 -2.12
N GLN A 167 19.97 -23.04 -3.40
CA GLN A 167 19.50 -21.77 -3.96
C GLN A 167 17.97 -21.65 -3.85
N GLN A 168 17.49 -20.50 -3.36
CA GLN A 168 16.08 -20.11 -3.42
C GLN A 168 15.87 -19.12 -4.57
N TYR A 169 14.62 -18.78 -4.93
CA TYR A 169 14.32 -17.92 -6.09
C TYR A 169 13.45 -16.69 -5.74
N LEU A 170 13.89 -15.50 -6.19
CA LEU A 170 13.23 -14.17 -6.15
C LEU A 170 13.31 -13.50 -7.53
N MET A 171 12.37 -12.59 -7.84
CA MET A 171 11.76 -12.56 -9.19
C MET A 171 10.85 -11.28 -9.43
N ALA A 172 10.38 -10.96 -10.68
CA ALA A 172 9.56 -9.83 -11.27
C ALA A 172 7.97 -9.76 -11.56
N PRO A 173 6.95 -9.75 -10.65
CA PRO A 173 5.53 -10.12 -10.93
C PRO A 173 4.54 -8.98 -11.18
N LEU A 174 3.42 -9.39 -11.80
CA LEU A 174 2.19 -8.62 -12.05
C LEU A 174 0.97 -9.56 -11.91
N VAL A 175 0.03 -9.26 -11.00
CA VAL A 175 -1.20 -10.06 -10.79
C VAL A 175 -2.44 -9.25 -11.18
N LEU A 176 -3.21 -9.74 -12.15
CA LEU A 176 -4.46 -9.13 -12.61
C LEU A 176 -5.67 -9.78 -11.94
N LEU A 177 -6.56 -8.96 -11.40
CA LEU A 177 -7.72 -9.36 -10.61
C LEU A 177 -9.00 -8.75 -11.22
N HIS A 178 -10.10 -9.52 -11.26
CA HIS A 178 -11.43 -9.06 -11.63
C HIS A 178 -12.38 -9.06 -10.44
N GLN A 179 -13.10 -7.96 -10.24
CA GLN A 179 -14.13 -7.79 -9.24
C GLN A 179 -15.49 -8.14 -9.82
N THR A 180 -16.03 -9.29 -9.43
CA THR A 180 -17.44 -9.61 -9.66
C THR A 180 -18.34 -8.90 -8.63
N GLN A 181 -19.66 -9.08 -8.72
CA GLN A 181 -20.62 -8.49 -7.75
C GLN A 181 -20.33 -8.80 -6.27
N SER A 182 -19.54 -9.83 -5.95
CA SER A 182 -19.24 -10.23 -4.57
C SER A 182 -17.84 -10.78 -4.32
N GLN A 183 -16.99 -10.94 -5.35
CA GLN A 183 -15.68 -11.60 -5.22
C GLN A 183 -14.64 -10.99 -6.16
N LEU A 184 -13.48 -10.65 -5.60
CA LEU A 184 -12.26 -10.35 -6.35
C LEU A 184 -11.54 -11.66 -6.69
N LYS A 185 -11.17 -11.88 -7.96
CA LYS A 185 -10.59 -13.15 -8.47
C LYS A 185 -9.39 -12.92 -9.38
N PRO A 186 -8.30 -13.70 -9.27
CA PRO A 186 -7.19 -13.62 -10.23
C PRO A 186 -7.62 -14.12 -11.61
N ILE A 187 -7.28 -13.35 -12.65
CA ILE A 187 -7.55 -13.68 -14.07
C ILE A 187 -6.26 -13.82 -14.90
N ALA A 188 -5.15 -13.19 -14.50
CA ALA A 188 -3.84 -13.38 -15.11
C ALA A 188 -2.70 -13.15 -14.10
N ILE A 189 -1.57 -13.84 -14.27
CA ILE A 189 -0.39 -13.73 -13.40
C ILE A 189 0.90 -13.81 -14.25
N GLN A 190 1.81 -12.87 -14.00
CA GLN A 190 3.25 -12.92 -14.28
C GLN A 190 3.95 -12.96 -12.90
N LEU A 191 4.92 -13.85 -12.66
CA LEU A 191 4.91 -14.76 -11.49
C LEU A 191 6.23 -14.86 -10.67
N ASP A 192 6.28 -14.29 -9.45
CA ASP A 192 7.53 -13.78 -8.85
C ASP A 192 7.40 -13.27 -7.31
N ALA A 193 8.38 -12.60 -6.58
CA ALA A 193 8.29 -12.21 -5.08
C ALA A 193 9.24 -11.09 -4.41
N HIS A 194 8.86 -10.35 -3.29
CA HIS A 194 9.51 -9.10 -2.67
C HIS A 194 9.63 -8.92 -1.11
N LEU A 195 10.29 -7.82 -0.59
CA LEU A 195 9.89 -6.99 0.62
C LEU A 195 10.71 -5.68 0.98
N LEU A 196 10.09 -4.55 1.46
CA LEU A 196 10.61 -3.57 2.49
C LEU A 196 9.67 -2.35 2.89
N ARG A 197 8.62 -2.45 3.76
CA ARG A 197 7.81 -1.23 4.11
C ARG A 197 7.23 -0.98 5.54
N THR A 198 7.30 -1.88 6.52
CA THR A 198 6.64 -1.68 7.85
C THR A 198 7.59 -1.30 8.99
N HIS A 199 8.33 -2.25 9.56
CA HIS A 199 9.02 -2.13 10.86
C HIS A 199 10.01 -0.97 10.96
N LEU A 200 10.72 -0.64 9.87
CA LEU A 200 11.77 0.38 9.88
C LEU A 200 11.24 1.81 10.01
N LEU A 201 9.97 2.08 9.64
CA LEU A 201 9.42 3.43 9.69
C LEU A 201 8.95 3.84 11.10
N ALA A 202 8.41 2.89 11.88
CA ALA A 202 7.94 3.15 13.24
C ALA A 202 9.07 3.57 14.18
N GLU A 203 10.24 2.91 14.07
CA GLU A 203 11.42 3.21 14.88
C GLU A 203 11.98 4.61 14.65
N VAL A 204 11.88 5.15 13.42
CA VAL A 204 12.28 6.54 13.13
C VAL A 204 11.44 7.54 13.95
N PHE A 205 10.14 7.27 14.13
CA PHE A 205 9.29 8.06 15.01
C PHE A 205 9.68 7.89 16.48
N SER A 206 9.89 6.66 16.96
CA SER A 206 10.30 6.39 18.35
C SER A 206 11.63 7.07 18.73
N VAL A 207 12.66 6.95 17.88
CA VAL A 207 13.97 7.58 18.11
C VAL A 207 13.87 9.11 18.04
N SER A 208 13.04 9.66 17.15
CA SER A 208 12.83 11.10 17.07
C SER A 208 12.08 11.66 18.29
N LEU A 209 11.07 10.94 18.77
CA LEU A 209 10.27 11.26 19.95
C LEU A 209 11.17 11.38 21.20
N LEU A 210 11.89 10.32 21.52
CA LEU A 210 12.71 10.21 22.74
C LEU A 210 13.91 11.18 22.75
N ARG A 211 14.38 11.62 21.59
CA ARG A 211 15.55 12.53 21.47
C ARG A 211 15.20 14.01 21.45
N ASN A 212 14.03 14.39 20.95
CA ASN A 212 13.71 15.79 20.64
C ASN A 212 12.56 16.38 21.47
N LEU A 213 11.74 15.56 22.14
CA LEU A 213 10.60 16.03 22.93
C LEU A 213 10.78 15.68 24.42
N PRO A 214 10.75 16.65 25.35
CA PRO A 214 10.81 16.37 26.78
C PRO A 214 9.49 15.79 27.28
N MET A 215 9.52 14.99 28.36
CA MET A 215 8.35 14.25 28.87
C MET A 215 7.11 15.10 29.17
N VAL A 216 7.28 16.38 29.52
CA VAL A 216 6.18 17.33 29.78
C VAL A 216 5.44 17.77 28.50
N HIS A 217 6.03 17.57 27.32
CA HIS A 217 5.49 18.06 26.06
C HIS A 217 4.24 17.28 25.64
N PRO A 218 3.14 17.93 25.20
CA PRO A 218 1.90 17.22 24.85
C PRO A 218 2.08 16.14 23.77
N LEU A 219 2.95 16.35 22.77
CA LEU A 219 3.26 15.32 21.79
C LEU A 219 4.11 14.16 22.35
N TYR A 220 4.85 14.37 23.45
CA TYR A 220 5.49 13.24 24.15
C TYR A 220 4.42 12.40 24.84
N LYS A 221 3.59 13.04 25.68
CA LYS A 221 2.47 12.39 26.40
C LYS A 221 1.54 11.61 25.46
N LEU A 222 1.29 12.14 24.27
CA LEU A 222 0.44 11.53 23.24
C LEU A 222 1.10 10.35 22.52
N LEU A 223 2.37 10.46 22.14
CA LEU A 223 3.02 9.47 21.27
C LEU A 223 3.74 8.35 22.04
N VAL A 224 4.15 8.57 23.29
CA VAL A 224 4.91 7.57 24.05
C VAL A 224 4.21 6.20 24.18
N PRO A 225 2.87 6.10 24.40
CA PRO A 225 2.20 4.79 24.45
C PRO A 225 2.24 4.04 23.11
N HIS A 226 2.33 4.76 22.00
CA HIS A 226 2.38 4.20 20.64
C HIS A 226 3.79 3.79 20.19
N THR A 227 4.81 4.03 21.03
CA THR A 227 6.22 3.68 20.77
C THR A 227 6.78 2.62 21.72
N ARG A 228 5.96 2.14 22.66
CA ARG A 228 6.28 1.11 23.65
C ARG A 228 6.85 -0.14 22.98
N TYR A 229 8.00 -0.61 23.47
CA TYR A 229 8.74 -1.78 22.97
C TYR A 229 9.19 -1.74 21.49
N THR A 230 8.89 -0.70 20.72
CA THR A 230 9.19 -0.63 19.27
C THR A 230 10.69 -0.54 18.96
N ILE A 231 11.51 -0.04 19.88
CA ILE A 231 12.97 -0.05 19.70
C ILE A 231 13.53 -1.42 20.12
N GLU A 232 13.04 -1.96 21.21
CA GLU A 232 13.43 -3.24 21.81
C GLU A 232 13.14 -4.41 20.84
N ILE A 233 11.94 -4.47 20.25
CA ILE A 233 11.61 -5.50 19.26
C ILE A 233 12.41 -5.34 17.98
N ASN A 234 12.68 -4.11 17.51
CA ASN A 234 13.53 -3.89 16.35
C ASN A 234 15.03 -4.17 16.61
N LEU A 235 15.49 -4.12 17.86
CA LEU A 235 16.83 -4.61 18.24
C LEU A 235 16.86 -6.14 18.25
N LEU A 236 15.89 -6.80 18.90
CA LEU A 236 15.76 -8.26 18.88
C LEU A 236 15.60 -8.80 17.44
N ALA A 237 14.85 -8.10 16.58
CA ALA A 237 14.72 -8.44 15.17
C ALA A 237 16.06 -8.32 14.44
N ARG A 238 16.82 -7.24 14.66
CA ARG A 238 18.17 -7.09 14.08
C ARG A 238 19.11 -8.22 14.49
N ASP A 239 19.11 -8.61 15.76
CA ASP A 239 20.05 -9.60 16.28
C ASP A 239 19.64 -11.06 15.96
N LEU A 240 18.34 -11.38 16.06
CA LEU A 240 17.83 -12.76 16.01
C LEU A 240 17.08 -13.12 14.74
N LEU A 241 16.57 -12.14 13.99
CA LEU A 241 15.68 -12.37 12.84
C LEU A 241 16.33 -12.01 11.50
N ILE A 242 16.89 -10.80 11.36
CA ILE A 242 17.45 -10.27 10.11
C ILE A 242 18.99 -10.13 10.11
N SER A 243 19.68 -10.62 11.15
CA SER A 243 21.15 -10.70 11.18
C SER A 243 21.71 -11.69 10.16
N GLU A 244 23.03 -11.70 9.99
CA GLU A 244 23.76 -12.71 9.20
C GLU A 244 23.46 -14.15 9.64
N ASP A 245 23.12 -14.34 10.92
CA ASP A 245 22.76 -15.62 11.53
C ASP A 245 21.26 -15.74 11.89
N GLY A 246 20.45 -14.76 11.48
CA GLY A 246 19.05 -14.61 11.91
C GLY A 246 18.10 -15.63 11.28
N ILE A 247 16.94 -15.84 11.93
CA ILE A 247 15.92 -16.80 11.50
C ILE A 247 15.49 -16.54 10.05
N PHE A 248 15.25 -15.29 9.64
CA PHE A 248 14.79 -14.94 8.29
C PHE A 248 15.89 -14.93 7.23
N LYS A 249 17.17 -14.94 7.63
CA LYS A 249 18.27 -15.26 6.71
C LYS A 249 18.50 -16.78 6.58
N LYS A 250 17.81 -17.60 7.39
CA LYS A 250 17.90 -19.06 7.37
C LYS A 250 16.62 -19.74 6.87
N PHE A 251 15.42 -19.17 7.06
CA PHE A 251 14.11 -19.74 6.71
C PHE A 251 13.03 -18.65 6.50
N ASP A 252 12.08 -18.81 5.55
CA ASP A 252 11.17 -17.72 5.09
C ASP A 252 9.66 -17.88 5.47
N TYR A 253 8.95 -16.77 5.76
CA TYR A 253 7.74 -16.55 6.60
C TYR A 253 6.30 -17.07 6.22
N GLY A 254 5.86 -18.30 6.51
CA GLY A 254 4.47 -18.75 6.22
C GLY A 254 3.84 -19.82 7.14
N SER A 255 2.67 -19.52 7.74
CA SER A 255 1.95 -20.43 8.66
C SER A 255 1.13 -21.53 7.96
N TRP A 256 0.72 -21.32 6.71
CA TRP A 256 0.15 -22.36 5.83
C TRP A 256 0.91 -22.33 4.50
N MET A 257 1.99 -23.11 4.47
CA MET A 257 3.04 -23.00 3.47
C MET A 257 2.58 -23.11 1.99
N PRO A 258 1.56 -23.91 1.60
CA PRO A 258 1.08 -23.90 0.21
C PRO A 258 0.30 -22.63 -0.20
N ASN A 259 -0.18 -21.83 0.75
CA ASN A 259 -0.90 -20.57 0.51
C ASN A 259 0.04 -19.35 0.58
N ALA A 260 1.07 -19.43 1.40
CA ALA A 260 2.20 -18.52 1.40
C ALA A 260 3.49 -19.35 1.44
N PRO A 261 4.05 -19.74 0.28
CA PRO A 261 5.40 -20.27 0.14
C PRO A 261 6.36 -19.11 -0.14
N LEU A 262 7.52 -19.08 0.54
CA LEU A 262 8.36 -17.88 0.59
C LEU A 262 9.83 -18.13 0.32
N SER A 263 10.30 -19.33 0.64
CA SER A 263 11.31 -19.97 -0.19
C SER A 263 10.59 -20.72 -1.31
N ILE A 264 11.03 -20.52 -2.54
CA ILE A 264 10.77 -21.46 -3.64
C ILE A 264 12.11 -22.10 -3.98
N GLN A 265 12.18 -23.45 -3.96
CA GLN A 265 13.42 -24.21 -4.17
C GLN A 265 13.75 -24.46 -5.66
N GLN A 266 12.87 -24.03 -6.58
CA GLN A 266 13.00 -24.20 -8.03
C GLN A 266 12.77 -22.85 -8.75
N PRO A 267 13.35 -22.64 -9.94
CA PRO A 267 13.01 -21.47 -10.76
C PRO A 267 11.55 -21.53 -11.24
N PRO A 268 10.91 -20.37 -11.54
CA PRO A 268 9.57 -20.34 -12.12
C PRO A 268 9.43 -21.17 -13.40
N PRO A 269 8.25 -21.79 -13.65
CA PRO A 269 8.01 -22.59 -14.84
C PRO A 269 8.00 -21.73 -16.10
N THR A 270 9.05 -21.83 -16.91
CA THR A 270 9.22 -21.06 -18.17
C THR A 270 8.30 -21.53 -19.32
N THR A 271 7.53 -22.59 -19.12
CA THR A 271 6.76 -23.25 -20.19
C THR A 271 5.44 -23.79 -19.64
N ARG A 272 4.33 -23.42 -20.29
CA ARG A 272 2.98 -23.90 -19.91
C ARG A 272 2.90 -25.42 -20.06
N GLY A 273 2.28 -26.09 -19.10
CA GLY A 273 2.12 -27.55 -19.08
C GLY A 273 3.35 -28.35 -18.60
N ALA A 274 4.44 -27.68 -18.19
CA ALA A 274 5.61 -28.34 -17.62
C ALA A 274 5.53 -28.59 -16.10
N SER A 275 4.43 -28.16 -15.45
CA SER A 275 4.19 -28.33 -14.02
C SER A 275 3.25 -29.50 -13.74
N ASP A 276 3.61 -30.30 -12.74
CA ASP A 276 2.89 -31.46 -12.24
C ASP A 276 2.93 -31.50 -10.69
N HIS A 277 2.47 -32.60 -10.09
CA HIS A 277 2.41 -32.72 -8.63
C HIS A 277 3.79 -32.76 -7.98
N ASP A 278 4.74 -33.47 -8.59
CA ASP A 278 6.06 -33.69 -8.01
C ASP A 278 6.93 -32.42 -8.17
N SER A 279 6.88 -31.74 -9.31
CA SER A 279 7.55 -30.44 -9.50
C SER A 279 6.94 -29.34 -8.60
N PHE A 280 5.62 -29.37 -8.35
CA PHE A 280 5.01 -28.50 -7.34
C PHE A 280 5.59 -28.78 -5.95
N LEU A 281 5.55 -30.03 -5.47
CA LEU A 281 6.09 -30.39 -4.15
C LEU A 281 7.60 -30.10 -4.02
N ASN A 282 8.39 -30.36 -5.07
CA ASN A 282 9.83 -30.07 -5.11
C ASN A 282 10.16 -28.56 -5.18
N SER A 283 9.16 -27.71 -5.45
CA SER A 283 9.30 -26.25 -5.41
C SER A 283 9.06 -25.67 -4.01
N LEU A 284 8.34 -26.38 -3.14
CA LEU A 284 8.02 -25.95 -1.78
C LEU A 284 9.24 -26.05 -0.83
N PRO A 285 9.33 -25.28 0.25
CA PRO A 285 10.45 -25.32 1.20
C PRO A 285 10.52 -26.63 2.00
N ASP A 286 11.73 -26.98 2.45
CA ASP A 286 11.98 -28.19 3.24
C ASP A 286 11.16 -28.20 4.55
N ILE A 287 10.88 -29.41 5.08
CA ILE A 287 10.11 -29.59 6.33
C ILE A 287 10.76 -28.82 7.50
N ASN A 288 12.10 -28.86 7.62
CA ASN A 288 12.83 -28.09 8.64
C ASN A 288 12.59 -26.58 8.52
N ALA A 289 12.68 -26.04 7.30
CA ALA A 289 12.41 -24.63 7.04
C ALA A 289 10.96 -24.28 7.41
N THR A 290 10.00 -25.06 6.89
CA THR A 290 8.56 -24.92 7.16
C THR A 290 8.25 -24.93 8.66
N VAL A 291 8.82 -25.85 9.44
CA VAL A 291 8.55 -25.96 10.89
C VAL A 291 9.12 -24.78 11.68
N ASN A 292 10.37 -24.38 11.44
CA ASN A 292 10.98 -23.23 12.13
C ASN A 292 10.23 -21.94 11.82
N VAL A 293 9.74 -21.81 10.60
CA VAL A 293 8.94 -20.70 10.10
C VAL A 293 7.55 -20.65 10.74
N MET A 294 6.85 -21.79 10.80
CA MET A 294 5.55 -21.89 11.47
C MET A 294 5.69 -21.56 12.96
N ALA A 295 6.79 -21.98 13.62
CA ALA A 295 7.08 -21.63 15.00
C ALA A 295 7.38 -20.13 15.18
N ALA A 296 8.16 -19.53 14.26
CA ALA A 296 8.47 -18.10 14.30
C ALA A 296 7.23 -17.22 14.07
N LEU A 297 6.39 -17.55 13.07
CA LEU A 297 5.14 -16.82 12.85
C LEU A 297 4.10 -17.08 13.93
N TRP A 298 4.03 -18.28 14.51
CA TRP A 298 3.18 -18.52 15.68
C TRP A 298 3.62 -17.63 16.85
N LEU A 299 4.91 -17.56 17.13
CA LEU A 299 5.46 -16.67 18.16
C LEU A 299 5.10 -15.20 17.89
N LEU A 300 5.34 -14.70 16.67
CA LEU A 300 5.10 -13.30 16.28
C LEU A 300 3.61 -12.95 16.09
N SER A 301 2.73 -13.95 16.00
CA SER A 301 1.26 -13.76 15.95
C SER A 301 0.59 -13.88 17.32
N ASN A 302 1.33 -14.24 18.37
CA ASN A 302 0.79 -14.29 19.73
C ASN A 302 0.73 -12.88 20.31
N GLN A 303 -0.42 -12.53 20.89
CA GLN A 303 -0.60 -11.33 21.69
C GLN A 303 0.32 -11.35 22.93
N SER A 304 0.96 -10.22 23.26
CA SER A 304 1.81 -10.14 24.46
C SER A 304 1.01 -10.37 25.73
N SER A 305 1.64 -10.96 26.76
CA SER A 305 1.07 -11.12 28.10
C SER A 305 0.75 -9.79 28.80
N ASP A 306 1.30 -8.68 28.32
CA ASP A 306 1.09 -7.32 28.82
C ASP A 306 0.56 -6.37 27.72
N PHE A 307 -0.21 -6.92 26.77
CA PHE A 307 -0.93 -6.22 25.71
C PHE A 307 -1.83 -5.09 26.25
N VAL A 308 -1.83 -3.96 25.55
CA VAL A 308 -2.63 -2.77 25.86
C VAL A 308 -3.37 -2.33 24.58
N PRO A 309 -4.69 -2.62 24.46
CA PRO A 309 -5.42 -2.34 23.23
C PRO A 309 -5.52 -0.86 22.93
N LEU A 310 -5.67 -0.52 21.65
CA LEU A 310 -5.67 0.84 21.12
C LEU A 310 -6.59 1.76 21.94
N GLY A 311 -6.06 2.91 22.35
CA GLY A 311 -6.81 3.89 23.13
C GLY A 311 -6.94 3.61 24.62
N GLN A 312 -6.45 2.45 25.11
CA GLN A 312 -6.25 2.24 26.55
C GLN A 312 -4.89 2.83 26.97
N TYR A 313 -4.89 3.68 27.99
CA TYR A 313 -3.69 4.36 28.48
C TYR A 313 -3.54 4.14 29.99
N PRO A 314 -2.94 3.01 30.42
CA PRO A 314 -2.72 2.72 31.84
C PRO A 314 -1.65 3.61 32.48
N GLU A 315 -0.82 4.27 31.67
CA GLU A 315 0.12 5.30 32.10
C GLU A 315 -0.55 6.69 31.93
N GLU A 316 -0.93 7.32 33.04
CA GLU A 316 -1.65 8.61 33.07
C GLU A 316 -0.72 9.82 32.77
N HIS A 317 -0.08 9.83 31.59
CA HIS A 317 0.77 10.94 31.12
C HIS A 317 0.00 12.26 30.99
N PHE A 318 -1.29 12.19 30.67
CA PHE A 318 -2.22 13.32 30.75
C PHE A 318 -3.04 13.24 32.04
N SER A 319 -3.02 14.32 32.82
CA SER A 319 -3.85 14.56 34.00
C SER A 319 -4.78 15.78 33.81
N GLU A 320 -4.66 16.44 32.66
CA GLU A 320 -5.40 17.64 32.29
C GLU A 320 -6.79 17.29 31.75
N LEU A 321 -7.84 17.99 32.21
CA LEU A 321 -9.25 17.63 31.94
C LEU A 321 -9.54 17.42 30.44
N ILE A 322 -9.13 18.34 29.58
CA ILE A 322 -9.47 18.34 28.15
C ILE A 322 -8.86 17.12 27.41
N PRO A 323 -7.55 16.82 27.52
CA PRO A 323 -7.01 15.55 27.05
C PRO A 323 -7.73 14.31 27.61
N CYS A 324 -8.05 14.27 28.90
CA CYS A 324 -8.77 13.14 29.50
C CYS A 324 -10.22 12.99 29.00
N GLU A 325 -10.87 14.08 28.58
CA GLU A 325 -12.17 14.06 27.91
C GLU A 325 -12.06 13.55 26.47
N HIS A 326 -11.07 14.02 25.70
CA HIS A 326 -10.80 13.51 24.35
C HIS A 326 -10.44 12.02 24.32
N ILE A 327 -9.67 11.54 25.30
CA ILE A 327 -9.37 10.11 25.48
C ILE A 327 -10.67 9.29 25.65
N LYS A 328 -11.60 9.76 26.49
CA LYS A 328 -12.90 9.09 26.71
C LYS A 328 -13.78 9.08 25.46
N VAL A 329 -13.76 10.16 24.67
CA VAL A 329 -14.47 10.21 23.37
C VAL A 329 -13.88 9.19 22.41
N PHE A 330 -12.55 9.15 22.25
CA PHE A 330 -11.85 8.20 21.40
C PHE A 330 -12.13 6.74 21.80
N GLN A 331 -12.06 6.43 23.10
CA GLN A 331 -12.41 5.10 23.64
C GLN A 331 -13.87 4.71 23.32
N ALA A 332 -14.81 5.65 23.42
CA ALA A 332 -16.21 5.40 23.07
C ALA A 332 -16.44 5.21 21.56
N GLU A 333 -15.65 5.86 20.70
CA GLU A 333 -15.67 5.67 19.25
C GLU A 333 -15.07 4.31 18.85
N LEU A 334 -13.93 3.92 19.44
CA LEU A 334 -13.35 2.59 19.24
C LEU A 334 -14.28 1.46 19.71
N GLY A 335 -14.98 1.62 20.84
CA GLY A 335 -15.99 0.66 21.30
C GLY A 335 -17.17 0.50 20.34
N ARG A 336 -17.63 1.59 19.71
CA ARG A 336 -18.65 1.53 18.65
C ARG A 336 -18.12 0.83 17.38
N LEU A 337 -16.87 1.11 17.00
CA LEU A 337 -16.23 0.49 15.85
C LEU A 337 -16.04 -1.03 16.05
N SER A 338 -15.59 -1.46 17.24
CA SER A 338 -15.50 -2.88 17.60
C SER A 338 -16.87 -3.57 17.52
N ALA A 339 -17.92 -2.96 18.09
CA ALA A 339 -19.29 -3.49 18.01
C ALA A 339 -19.77 -3.65 16.56
N PHE A 340 -19.52 -2.66 15.69
CA PHE A 340 -19.84 -2.73 14.27
C PHE A 340 -19.04 -3.82 13.53
N ILE A 341 -17.73 -3.94 13.80
CA ILE A 341 -16.87 -4.97 13.21
C ILE A 341 -17.34 -6.37 13.58
N LYS A 342 -17.76 -6.57 14.84
CA LYS A 342 -18.32 -7.82 15.37
C LYS A 342 -19.66 -8.17 14.72
N ASP A 343 -20.59 -7.23 14.66
CA ASP A 343 -21.90 -7.39 14.00
C ASP A 343 -21.73 -7.78 12.52
N ARG A 344 -20.95 -7.00 11.77
CA ARG A 344 -20.58 -7.27 10.37
C ARG A 344 -19.92 -8.63 10.18
N ASN A 345 -19.17 -9.12 11.18
CA ASN A 345 -18.50 -10.43 11.12
C ASN A 345 -19.44 -11.63 11.30
N ILE A 346 -20.68 -11.45 11.78
CA ILE A 346 -21.64 -12.56 11.99
C ILE A 346 -21.99 -13.26 10.67
N ASP A 347 -22.25 -12.49 9.61
CA ASP A 347 -22.65 -13.01 8.30
C ASP A 347 -21.45 -13.46 7.41
N LEU A 348 -20.21 -13.30 7.89
CA LEU A 348 -19.01 -13.64 7.12
C LEU A 348 -18.55 -15.08 7.39
N LYS A 349 -18.51 -15.90 6.33
CA LYS A 349 -17.92 -17.25 6.34
C LYS A 349 -16.49 -17.31 6.89
N ILE A 350 -15.73 -16.22 6.72
CA ILE A 350 -14.43 -16.00 7.36
C ILE A 350 -14.46 -14.56 7.91
N PRO A 351 -14.51 -14.36 9.23
CA PRO A 351 -14.57 -13.02 9.81
C PRO A 351 -13.22 -12.30 9.67
N TYR A 352 -13.26 -10.98 9.54
CA TYR A 352 -12.06 -10.12 9.53
C TYR A 352 -11.95 -9.40 10.88
N THR A 353 -10.99 -9.81 11.70
CA THR A 353 -10.81 -9.34 13.09
C THR A 353 -9.55 -8.49 13.30
N TYR A 354 -8.62 -8.45 12.34
CA TYR A 354 -7.29 -7.84 12.49
C TYR A 354 -7.28 -6.32 12.74
N LEU A 355 -8.40 -5.62 12.53
CA LEU A 355 -8.57 -4.20 12.82
C LEU A 355 -9.73 -3.94 13.80
N ASP A 356 -10.14 -4.95 14.57
CA ASP A 356 -10.97 -4.75 15.75
C ASP A 356 -10.14 -4.01 16.83
N PRO A 357 -10.55 -2.82 17.30
CA PRO A 357 -9.78 -2.06 18.30
C PRO A 357 -9.47 -2.81 19.60
N GLU A 358 -10.25 -3.83 19.97
CA GLU A 358 -9.97 -4.68 21.14
C GLU A 358 -8.81 -5.66 20.93
N LEU A 359 -8.42 -5.93 19.68
CA LEU A 359 -7.35 -6.86 19.29
C LEU A 359 -6.11 -6.14 18.75
N LEU A 360 -6.19 -4.81 18.57
CA LEU A 360 -5.13 -3.98 18.02
C LEU A 360 -4.29 -3.35 19.15
N GLU A 361 -3.00 -3.66 19.20
CA GLU A 361 -2.03 -3.11 20.17
C GLU A 361 -1.85 -1.59 19.97
N ASN A 362 -1.59 -0.82 21.04
CA ASN A 362 -1.28 0.60 20.90
C ASN A 362 0.00 0.90 20.08
N SER A 363 0.94 -0.04 20.05
CA SER A 363 2.32 0.14 19.55
C SER A 363 2.78 -1.08 18.75
N ILE A 364 3.95 -1.01 18.11
CA ILE A 364 4.62 -2.22 17.59
C ILE A 364 5.42 -2.82 18.75
N ALA A 365 4.88 -3.89 19.35
CA ALA A 365 5.45 -4.59 20.49
C ALA A 365 5.98 -6.00 20.14
N ILE A 366 5.66 -6.51 18.94
CA ILE A 366 6.07 -7.82 18.40
C ILE A 366 6.30 -7.74 16.88
#